data_AF-A0A4P9UVU0-F1
#
_entry.id   AF-A0A4P9UVU0-F1
#
_cell.length_a   1.000
_cell.length_b   1.000
_cell.length_c   1.000
_cell.angle_alpha   90.00
_cell.angle_beta   90.00
_cell.angle_gamma   90.00
#
_symmetry.space_group_name_H-M   'P 1'
#
loop_
_entity.id
_entity.type
_entity.pdbx_description
1 polymer ?
#
loop_
_entity_poly.entity_id
_entity_poly.type
_entity_poly.pdbx_seq_one_letter_code
_entity_poly.pdbx_strand_id
1 'polypeptide(L)'
;MPLDLPNVRVEKYEQALTQWLGRFKALGFECFAPFITTLDNWRDKITNYFIGRETSGFVEGLNIKIKVIKRRCYGIYNLGRLFQHIWLDVQGCRILFAKH
;
A
#
# COMPACT_ATOMS: atom_id res chain seq x y z
N MET A 1 -16.70 1.55 -31.03
CA MET A 1 -16.00 1.89 -29.77
C MET A 1 -15.81 0.59 -29.00
N PRO A 2 -14.58 0.08 -28.80
CA PRO A 2 -14.40 -1.16 -28.05
C PRO A 2 -14.65 -0.87 -26.57
N LEU A 3 -15.58 -1.61 -25.97
CA LEU A 3 -15.80 -1.64 -24.53
C LEU A 3 -14.54 -2.24 -23.87
N ASP A 4 -13.73 -1.38 -23.26
CA ASP A 4 -12.61 -1.76 -22.40
C ASP A 4 -13.19 -2.40 -21.12
N LEU A 5 -13.54 -3.69 -21.18
CA LEU A 5 -14.08 -4.43 -20.04
C LEU A 5 -12.99 -4.60 -18.97
N PRO A 6 -13.30 -4.41 -17.67
CA PRO A 6 -12.32 -4.45 -16.58
C PRO A 6 -11.46 -5.73 -16.56
N ASN A 7 -12.00 -6.85 -17.04
CA ASN A 7 -11.29 -8.13 -17.13
C ASN A 7 -10.09 -8.13 -18.09
N VAL A 8 -10.16 -7.41 -19.21
CA VAL A 8 -9.09 -7.41 -20.24
C VAL A 8 -7.82 -6.75 -19.70
N ARG A 9 -7.98 -5.74 -18.83
CA ARG A 9 -6.84 -5.06 -18.20
C ARG A 9 -6.15 -5.97 -17.19
N VAL A 10 -6.91 -6.64 -16.33
CA VAL A 10 -6.38 -7.57 -15.31
C VAL A 10 -5.60 -8.70 -15.97
N GLU A 11 -6.14 -9.30 -17.03
CA GLU A 11 -5.51 -10.42 -17.75
C GLU A 11 -4.13 -10.08 -18.32
N LYS A 12 -3.96 -8.85 -18.84
CA LYS A 12 -2.66 -8.37 -19.32
C LYS A 12 -1.62 -8.28 -18.19
N TYR A 13 -2.01 -7.79 -17.01
CA TYR A 13 -1.11 -7.69 -15.86
C TYR A 13 -0.79 -9.06 -15.25
N GLU A 14 -1.76 -9.97 -15.25
CA GLU A 14 -1.58 -11.36 -14.88
C GLU A 14 -0.54 -12.06 -15.75
N GLN A 15 -0.63 -11.89 -17.07
CA GLN A 15 0.35 -12.44 -18.01
C GLN A 15 1.76 -11.86 -17.79
N ALA A 16 1.85 -10.54 -17.59
CA ALA A 16 3.13 -9.88 -17.32
C ALA A 16 3.77 -10.37 -16.00
N LEU A 17 2.97 -10.51 -14.94
CA LEU A 17 3.42 -11.02 -13.64
C LEU A 17 3.89 -12.48 -13.75
N THR A 18 3.17 -13.31 -14.51
CA THR A 18 3.54 -14.71 -14.78
C THR A 18 4.89 -14.81 -15.49
N GLN A 19 5.10 -14.02 -16.55
CA GLN A 19 6.36 -14.03 -17.29
C GLN A 19 7.52 -13.56 -16.41
N TRP A 20 7.30 -12.51 -15.63
CA TRP A 20 8.30 -12.00 -14.69
C TRP A 20 8.68 -13.04 -13.64
N LEU A 21 7.68 -13.71 -13.03
CA LEU A 21 7.89 -14.81 -12.09
C LEU A 21 8.63 -15.99 -12.73
N GLY A 22 8.33 -16.34 -13.98
CA GLY A 22 9.03 -17.39 -14.71
C GLY A 22 10.51 -17.08 -14.88
N ARG A 23 10.85 -15.85 -15.28
CA ARG A 23 12.25 -15.38 -15.38
C ARG A 23 12.92 -15.37 -14.00
N PHE A 24 12.20 -14.94 -12.97
CA PHE A 24 12.72 -14.86 -11.61
C PHE A 24 13.02 -16.24 -11.02
N LYS A 25 12.13 -17.22 -11.23
CA LYS A 25 12.36 -18.63 -10.83
C LYS A 25 13.55 -19.24 -11.58
N ALA A 26 13.75 -18.90 -12.86
CA ALA A 26 14.88 -19.39 -13.65
C ALA A 26 16.25 -18.89 -13.13
N LEU A 27 16.29 -17.80 -12.35
CA LEU A 27 17.52 -17.31 -11.71
C LEU A 27 17.95 -18.16 -10.49
N GLY A 28 17.10 -19.09 -10.02
CA GLY A 28 17.48 -20.09 -9.01
C GLY A 28 17.70 -19.56 -7.59
N PHE A 29 17.24 -18.35 -7.26
CA PHE A 29 17.43 -17.77 -5.93
C PHE A 29 16.43 -18.34 -4.91
N GLU A 30 16.87 -19.32 -4.11
CA GLU A 30 16.06 -19.94 -3.06
C GLU A 30 15.66 -18.97 -1.93
N CYS A 31 16.45 -17.93 -1.67
CA CYS A 31 16.17 -16.95 -0.62
C CYS A 31 14.86 -16.17 -0.82
N PHE A 32 14.34 -16.15 -2.05
CA PHE A 32 13.06 -15.49 -2.37
C PHE A 32 11.88 -16.46 -2.47
N ALA A 33 12.05 -17.76 -2.22
CA ALA A 33 10.95 -18.71 -2.24
C ALA A 33 9.76 -18.29 -1.35
N PRO A 34 9.96 -17.77 -0.11
CA PRO A 34 8.85 -17.28 0.72
C PRO A 34 8.12 -16.07 0.11
N PHE A 35 8.87 -15.19 -0.56
CA PHE A 35 8.30 -14.04 -1.25
C PHE A 35 7.45 -14.49 -2.45
N ILE A 36 7.93 -15.45 -3.24
CA ILE A 36 7.18 -16.00 -4.39
C ILE A 36 5.87 -16.62 -3.91
N THR A 37 5.90 -17.42 -2.84
CA THR A 37 4.68 -18.00 -2.25
C THR A 37 3.70 -16.92 -1.79
N THR A 38 4.21 -15.86 -1.15
CA THR A 38 3.38 -14.73 -0.73
C THR A 38 2.76 -14.02 -1.94
N LEU A 39 3.54 -13.80 -2.99
CA LEU A 39 3.07 -13.15 -4.21
C LEU A 39 1.96 -13.96 -4.89
N ASP A 40 2.11 -15.28 -4.97
CA ASP A 40 1.13 -16.17 -5.59
C ASP A 40 -0.18 -16.22 -4.78
N ASN A 41 -0.08 -16.30 -3.44
CA ASN A 41 -1.24 -16.29 -2.54
C ASN A 41 -2.09 -15.01 -2.62
N TRP A 42 -1.48 -13.88 -2.97
CA TRP A 42 -2.15 -12.56 -3.00
C TRP A 42 -2.34 -12.03 -4.42
N ARG A 43 -2.05 -12.85 -5.42
CA ARG A 43 -1.96 -12.49 -6.83
C ARG A 43 -3.22 -11.80 -7.36
N ASP A 44 -4.39 -12.39 -7.12
CA ASP A 44 -5.68 -11.83 -7.55
C ASP A 44 -5.92 -10.41 -6.99
N LYS A 45 -5.54 -10.18 -5.73
CA LYS A 45 -5.70 -8.86 -5.09
C LYS A 45 -4.74 -7.84 -5.68
N ILE A 46 -3.52 -8.27 -6.01
CA ILE A 46 -2.50 -7.44 -6.64
C ILE A 46 -2.90 -7.06 -8.05
N THR A 47 -3.50 -7.96 -8.82
CA THR A 47 -3.91 -7.65 -10.21
C THR A 47 -5.22 -6.88 -10.29
N ASN A 48 -6.14 -7.09 -9.33
CA ASN A 48 -7.34 -6.27 -9.18
C ASN A 48 -7.03 -4.79 -8.88
N TYR A 49 -5.88 -4.47 -8.30
CA TYR A 49 -5.41 -3.09 -8.14
C TYR A 49 -5.46 -2.27 -9.45
N PHE A 50 -5.18 -2.91 -10.59
CA PHE A 50 -5.10 -2.21 -11.87
C PHE A 50 -6.47 -1.81 -12.46
N ILE A 51 -7.57 -2.23 -11.82
CA ILE A 51 -8.93 -1.80 -12.17
C ILE A 51 -9.17 -0.37 -11.66
N GLY A 52 -8.90 -0.11 -10.37
CA GLY A 52 -9.16 1.18 -9.72
C GLY A 52 -7.95 2.11 -9.62
N ARG A 53 -6.73 1.57 -9.64
CA ARG A 53 -5.45 2.30 -9.53
C ARG A 53 -5.40 3.35 -8.42
N GLU A 54 -5.80 2.94 -7.22
CA GLU A 54 -5.72 3.80 -6.05
C GLU A 54 -4.25 4.14 -5.72
N THR A 55 -3.97 5.36 -5.28
CA THR A 55 -2.60 5.72 -4.91
C THR A 55 -2.32 5.36 -3.44
N SER A 56 -1.11 4.90 -3.14
CA SER A 56 -0.66 4.72 -1.76
C SER A 56 -0.35 6.06 -1.05
N GLY A 57 -0.53 7.21 -1.72
CA GLY A 57 -0.07 8.51 -1.24
C GLY A 57 -0.66 8.92 0.11
N PHE A 58 -1.94 8.64 0.36
CA PHE A 58 -2.54 8.88 1.67
C PHE A 58 -1.90 8.01 2.76
N VAL A 59 -1.76 6.70 2.50
CA VAL A 59 -1.18 5.74 3.44
C VAL A 59 0.29 6.04 3.72
N GLU A 60 1.05 6.42 2.69
CA GLU A 60 2.45 6.81 2.80
C GLU A 60 2.61 8.10 3.62
N GLY A 61 1.82 9.12 3.31
CA GLY A 61 1.78 10.37 4.08
C GLY A 61 1.45 10.12 5.55
N LEU A 62 0.43 9.30 5.82
CA LEU A 62 0.05 8.91 7.19
C LEU A 62 1.18 8.17 7.91
N ASN A 63 1.82 7.21 7.24
CA ASN A 63 2.92 6.43 7.80
C ASN A 63 4.12 7.31 8.16
N ILE A 64 4.46 8.29 7.32
CA ILE A 64 5.52 9.27 7.60
C ILE A 64 5.18 10.09 8.84
N LYS A 65 3.97 10.63 8.91
CA LYS A 65 3.48 11.43 10.04
C LYS A 65 3.53 10.66 11.36
N ILE A 66 3.02 9.42 11.37
CA ILE A 66 3.10 8.52 12.54
C ILE A 66 4.56 8.26 12.93
N LYS A 67 5.44 8.02 11.96
CA LYS A 67 6.88 7.81 12.22
C LYS A 67 7.53 9.04 12.86
N VAL A 68 7.18 10.25 12.41
CA VAL A 68 7.65 11.51 13.01
C VAL A 68 7.12 11.70 14.43
N ILE A 69 5.83 11.43 14.68
CA ILE A 69 5.24 11.49 16.02
C ILE A 69 6.00 10.54 16.96
N LYS A 70 6.19 9.28 16.55
CA LYS A 70 6.95 8.29 17.34
C LYS A 70 8.38 8.76 17.65
N ARG A 71 9.08 9.38 16.69
CA ARG A 71 10.45 9.91 16.88
C ARG A 71 10.51 11.15 17.77
N ARG A 72 9.49 12.00 17.79
CA ARG A 72 9.47 13.18 18.70
C ARG A 72 9.06 12.80 20.11
N CYS A 73 8.41 11.65 20.25
CA CYS A 73 7.78 11.20 21.47
C CYS A 73 8.43 9.93 22.01
N TYR A 74 9.76 9.95 22.18
CA TYR A 74 10.57 8.84 22.75
C TYR A 74 10.14 8.34 24.16
N GLY A 75 9.00 8.82 24.71
CA GLY A 75 8.40 8.38 25.97
C GLY A 75 6.87 8.35 26.00
N ILE A 76 6.16 8.39 24.86
CA ILE A 76 4.69 8.17 24.85
C ILE A 76 4.42 6.66 24.92
N TYR A 77 4.35 6.14 26.15
CA TYR A 77 3.87 4.78 26.44
C TYR A 77 2.34 4.72 26.58
N ASN A 78 1.70 5.90 26.68
CA ASN A 78 0.24 5.99 26.76
C ASN A 78 -0.35 6.02 25.34
N LEU A 79 -0.94 4.90 24.93
CA LEU A 79 -1.63 4.73 23.65
C LEU A 79 -2.70 5.82 23.40
N GLY A 80 -3.42 6.26 24.44
CA GLY A 80 -4.42 7.31 24.31
C GLY A 80 -3.84 8.64 23.81
N ARG A 81 -2.68 9.04 24.32
CA ARG A 81 -1.99 10.27 23.88
C ARG A 81 -1.43 10.14 22.46
N LEU A 82 -0.97 8.95 22.08
CA LEU A 82 -0.57 8.66 20.70
C LEU A 82 -1.75 8.82 19.73
N PHE A 83 -2.91 8.25 20.06
CA PHE A 83 -4.11 8.40 19.22
C PHE A 83 -4.62 9.83 19.14
N GLN A 84 -4.53 10.62 20.22
CA GLN A 84 -4.85 12.05 20.18
C GLN A 84 -3.94 12.81 19.19
N HIS A 85 -2.62 12.55 19.21
CA HIS A 85 -1.68 13.17 18.28
C HIS A 85 -1.94 12.74 16.82
N ILE A 86 -2.22 11.45 16.58
CA ILE A 86 -2.59 10.96 15.25
C ILE A 86 -3.88 11.63 14.77
N TRP A 87 -4.90 11.72 15.64
CA TRP A 87 -6.17 12.36 15.29
C TRP A 87 -5.99 13.83 14.95
N LEU A 88 -5.22 14.58 15.75
CA LEU A 88 -4.90 15.98 15.46
C LEU A 88 -4.13 16.15 14.15
N ASP A 89 -3.23 15.23 13.81
CA ASP A 89 -2.44 15.34 12.58
C ASP A 89 -3.24 14.96 11.32
N VAL A 90 -4.22 14.07 11.45
CA VAL A 90 -5.12 13.64 10.36
C VAL A 90 -6.31 14.60 10.16
N GLN A 91 -6.89 15.12 11.24
CA GLN A 91 -8.12 15.93 11.19
C GLN A 91 -7.91 17.38 11.66
N GLY A 92 -6.89 17.65 12.47
CA GLY A 92 -6.70 18.94 13.12
C GLY A 92 -6.46 20.08 12.15
N CYS A 93 -5.71 19.91 11.06
CA CYS A 93 -5.59 20.96 10.04
C CYS A 93 -6.95 21.28 9.40
N ARG A 94 -7.78 20.27 9.13
CA ARG A 94 -9.10 20.47 8.52
C ARG A 94 -10.08 21.17 9.47
N ILE A 95 -9.96 20.95 10.78
CA ILE A 95 -10.86 21.52 11.79
C ILE A 95 -10.39 22.92 12.24
N LEU A 96 -9.08 23.14 12.37
CA LEU A 96 -8.50 24.38 12.88
C LEU A 96 -8.42 25.48 11.82
N PHE A 97 -8.28 25.14 10.54
CA PHE A 97 -8.14 26.11 9.46
C PHE A 97 -9.37 26.23 8.54
N ALA A 98 -10.43 25.43 8.73
CA ALA A 98 -11.69 25.57 7.97
C ALA A 98 -12.72 26.50 8.65
N LYS A 99 -12.36 27.14 9.76
CA LYS A 99 -13.22 28.10 10.49
C LYS A 99 -12.80 29.57 10.33
N HIS A 100 -11.95 29.88 9.36
CA HIS A 100 -11.62 31.25 8.96
C HIS A 100 -11.82 31.44 7.46
#